data_AF-A0A3N9NK37-F1
#
_entry.id   AF-A0A3N9NK37-F1
#
_cell.length_a   1.000
_cell.length_b   1.000
_cell.length_c   1.000
_cell.angle_alpha   90.00
_cell.angle_beta   90.00
_cell.angle_gamma   90.00
#
_symmetry.space_group_name_H-M   'P 1'
#
loop_
_entity.id
_entity.type
_entity.pdbx_description
1 polymer ?
#
loop_
_entity_poly.entity_id
_entity_poly.type
_entity_poly.pdbx_seq_one_letter_code
_entity_poly.pdbx_strand_id
1 'polypeptide(L)'
;MAGINPQKVSHVKGIFIDAEQLLAWNPDVIFIDRAGFQLVQTDLKTGWYNNINALKNKRVHYLFPHNNYATNYELVLMNAWLTGKTLYPDSFADIDLKHKFDEISQGFLRCNFDQIIDSTNNLNNAR
;
A
#
# COMPACT_ATOMS: atom_id res chain seq x y z
N MET A 1 -5.04 21.07 5.92
CA MET A 1 -5.50 19.83 5.24
C MET A 1 -4.49 19.51 4.15
N ALA A 2 -3.79 18.37 4.24
CA ALA A 2 -2.82 17.97 3.23
C ALA A 2 -3.57 17.57 1.94
N GLY A 3 -3.67 18.50 0.99
CA GLY A 3 -4.35 18.28 -0.28
C GLY A 3 -3.50 17.41 -1.19
N ILE A 4 -4.06 16.30 -1.67
CA ILE A 4 -3.50 15.51 -2.76
C ILE A 4 -3.29 16.45 -3.96
N ASN A 5 -2.05 16.60 -4.43
CA ASN A 5 -1.76 17.47 -5.55
C ASN A 5 -2.33 16.83 -6.84
N PRO A 6 -3.32 17.47 -7.52
CA PRO A 6 -3.97 16.90 -8.68
C PRO A 6 -3.04 16.70 -9.88
N GLN A 7 -1.92 17.42 -9.97
CA GLN A 7 -0.88 17.19 -10.98
C GLN A 7 -0.08 15.90 -10.74
N LYS A 8 -0.19 15.31 -9.54
CA LYS A 8 0.44 14.03 -9.17
C LYS A 8 -0.53 12.86 -9.24
N VAL A 9 -1.76 13.08 -9.71
CA VAL A 9 -2.79 12.03 -9.87
C VAL A 9 -2.77 11.56 -11.32
N SER A 10 -2.38 10.30 -11.55
CA SER A 10 -2.54 9.66 -12.86
C SER A 10 -3.97 9.20 -13.05
N HIS A 11 -4.56 9.55 -14.19
CA HIS A 11 -5.96 9.21 -14.45
C HIS A 11 -6.20 7.77 -14.90
N VAL A 12 -5.24 7.00 -15.44
CA VAL A 12 -5.52 5.59 -15.84
C VAL A 12 -4.33 4.60 -15.89
N LYS A 13 -3.05 5.00 -15.90
CA LYS A 13 -1.92 4.04 -15.86
C LYS A 13 -0.78 4.64 -15.03
N GLY A 14 -0.19 3.87 -14.12
CA GLY A 14 0.88 4.35 -13.24
C GLY A 14 1.96 5.13 -14.01
N ILE A 15 2.63 6.06 -13.33
CA ILE A 15 3.70 6.87 -13.91
C ILE A 15 5.06 6.37 -13.42
N PHE A 16 6.05 6.44 -14.29
CA PHE A 16 7.45 6.37 -13.87
C PHE A 16 7.89 7.78 -13.49
N ILE A 17 8.62 7.90 -12.37
CA ILE A 17 9.20 9.15 -11.90
C ILE A 17 10.70 8.96 -11.71
N ASP A 18 11.45 10.05 -11.83
CA ASP A 18 12.87 10.04 -11.53
C ASP A 18 13.13 9.96 -10.01
N ALA A 19 14.23 9.30 -9.63
CA ALA A 19 14.62 9.18 -8.22
C ALA A 19 14.85 10.56 -7.56
N GLU A 20 15.41 11.51 -8.31
CA GLU A 20 15.59 12.90 -7.87
C GLU A 20 14.26 13.60 -7.60
N GLN A 21 13.23 13.31 -8.41
CA GLN A 21 11.91 13.88 -8.23
C GLN A 21 11.26 13.37 -6.93
N LEU A 22 11.45 12.10 -6.60
CA LEU A 22 10.98 11.52 -5.34
C LEU A 22 11.68 12.16 -4.13
N LEU A 23 13.00 12.39 -4.22
CA LEU A 23 13.76 13.12 -3.20
C LEU A 23 13.26 14.56 -3.03
N ALA A 24 13.01 15.26 -4.13
CA ALA A 24 12.50 16.64 -4.13
C ALA A 24 11.09 16.74 -3.54
N TRP A 25 10.22 15.75 -3.77
CA TRP A 25 8.90 15.70 -3.14
C TRP A 25 8.96 15.39 -1.64
N ASN A 26 10.00 14.69 -1.20
CA ASN A 26 10.27 14.34 0.20
C ASN A 26 8.99 13.93 0.98
N PRO A 27 8.28 12.86 0.55
CA PRO A 27 7.00 12.51 1.13
C PRO A 27 7.11 12.12 2.61
N ASP A 28 6.10 12.49 3.40
CA ASP A 28 6.02 12.12 4.83
C ASP A 28 5.49 10.70 5.06
N VAL A 29 4.76 10.14 4.09
CA VAL A 29 4.23 8.77 4.11
C VAL A 29 4.40 8.15 2.74
N ILE A 30 4.84 6.89 2.69
CA ILE A 30 4.91 6.10 1.46
C ILE A 30 4.09 4.82 1.63
N PHE A 31 3.31 4.48 0.61
CA PHE A 31 2.67 3.18 0.48
C PHE A 31 3.34 2.41 -0.67
N ILE A 32 3.76 1.18 -0.40
CA ILE A 32 4.41 0.28 -1.37
C ILE A 32 3.45 -0.86 -1.69
N ASP A 33 3.19 -1.09 -2.98
CA ASP A 33 2.54 -2.33 -3.40
C ASP A 33 3.46 -3.51 -3.10
N ARG A 34 2.98 -4.49 -2.32
CA ARG A 34 3.80 -5.60 -1.83
C ARG A 34 4.40 -6.46 -2.96
N ALA A 35 3.81 -6.48 -4.16
CA ALA A 35 4.38 -7.18 -5.30
C ALA A 35 5.70 -6.56 -5.77
N GLY A 36 5.91 -5.26 -5.54
CA GLY A 36 7.14 -4.54 -5.88
C GLY A 36 8.19 -4.52 -4.76
N PHE A 37 7.93 -5.17 -3.62
CA PHE A 37 8.75 -5.01 -2.42
C PHE A 37 10.23 -5.35 -2.62
N GLN A 38 10.55 -6.43 -3.34
CA GLN A 38 11.94 -6.85 -3.56
C GLN A 38 12.75 -5.81 -4.35
N LEU A 39 12.12 -5.15 -5.32
CA LEU A 39 12.75 -4.07 -6.10
C LEU A 39 13.05 -2.88 -5.18
N VAL A 40 12.05 -2.44 -4.41
CA VAL A 40 12.22 -1.33 -3.47
C VAL A 40 13.30 -1.66 -2.42
N GLN A 41 13.33 -2.88 -1.89
CA GLN A 41 14.34 -3.28 -0.90
C GLN A 41 15.76 -3.20 -1.48
N THR A 42 15.94 -3.52 -2.75
CA THR A 42 17.23 -3.39 -3.45
C THR A 42 17.65 -1.93 -3.55
N ASP A 43 16.72 -1.05 -3.93
CA ASP A 43 16.97 0.38 -4.05
C ASP A 43 17.31 1.04 -2.71
N LEU A 44 16.62 0.65 -1.63
CA LEU A 44 16.87 1.19 -0.29
C LEU A 44 18.27 0.84 0.24
N LYS A 45 18.86 -0.29 -0.17
CA LYS A 45 20.23 -0.69 0.24
C LYS A 45 21.31 0.24 -0.31
N THR A 46 21.03 0.98 -1.38
CA THR A 46 21.99 1.95 -1.97
C THR A 46 22.26 3.14 -1.04
N GLY A 47 21.37 3.41 -0.08
CA GLY A 47 21.43 4.57 0.81
C GLY A 47 20.99 5.89 0.17
N TRP A 48 20.74 5.93 -1.15
CA TRP A 48 20.32 7.12 -1.89
C TRP A 48 19.05 7.77 -1.31
N TYR A 49 18.11 6.92 -0.87
CA TYR A 49 16.80 7.35 -0.38
C TYR A 49 16.76 7.65 1.13
N ASN A 50 17.87 7.49 1.86
CA ASN A 50 17.91 7.65 3.33
C ASN A 50 17.43 9.03 3.81
N ASN A 51 17.45 10.04 2.94
CA ASN A 51 17.04 11.38 3.28
C ASN A 51 15.53 11.65 3.24
N ILE A 52 14.73 10.73 2.69
CA ILE A 52 13.27 10.87 2.61
C ILE A 52 12.64 10.79 4.00
N ASN A 53 11.73 11.73 4.31
CA ASN A 53 11.02 11.84 5.58
C ASN A 53 10.30 10.54 5.96
N ALA A 54 9.57 9.93 5.02
CA ALA A 54 8.87 8.67 5.29
C ALA A 54 9.80 7.54 5.76
N LEU A 55 11.01 7.45 5.21
CA LEU A 55 11.99 6.43 5.61
C LEU A 55 12.59 6.75 6.98
N LYS A 56 13.01 8.01 7.20
CA LYS A 56 13.53 8.48 8.49
C LYS A 56 12.55 8.26 9.64
N ASN A 57 11.28 8.55 9.39
CA ASN A 57 10.22 8.50 10.39
C ASN A 57 9.52 7.12 10.46
N LYS A 58 10.01 6.12 9.72
CA LYS A 58 9.41 4.77 9.63
C LYS A 58 7.92 4.77 9.25
N ARG A 59 7.53 5.68 8.35
CA ARG A 59 6.18 5.85 7.81
C ARG A 59 6.06 5.26 6.40
N VAL A 60 6.57 4.05 6.25
CA VAL A 60 6.47 3.25 5.03
C VAL A 60 5.55 2.07 5.30
N HIS A 61 4.48 1.95 4.51
CA HIS A 61 3.41 0.97 4.70
C HIS A 61 3.25 0.12 3.44
N TYR A 62 2.71 -1.08 3.58
CA TYR A 62 2.45 -1.98 2.45
C TYR A 62 0.98 -2.02 2.11
N LEU A 63 0.69 -2.07 0.82
CA LEU A 63 -0.65 -2.32 0.28
C LEU A 63 -0.69 -3.69 -0.40
N PHE A 64 -1.88 -4.28 -0.41
CA PHE A 64 -2.15 -5.52 -1.10
C PHE A 64 -2.05 -5.31 -2.62
N PRO A 65 -1.36 -6.21 -3.35
CA PRO A 65 -1.37 -6.18 -4.80
C PRO A 65 -2.77 -6.44 -5.32
N HIS A 66 -3.37 -5.49 -6.04
CA HIS A 66 -4.78 -5.54 -6.43
C HIS A 66 -4.98 -5.61 -7.95
N ASN A 67 -3.92 -5.44 -8.75
CA ASN A 67 -3.99 -5.31 -10.20
C ASN A 67 -3.49 -6.55 -10.97
N ASN A 68 -3.27 -7.68 -10.27
CA ASN A 68 -2.85 -8.92 -10.90
C ASN A 68 -4.06 -9.60 -11.57
N TYR A 69 -3.98 -9.79 -12.89
CA TYR A 69 -5.05 -10.37 -13.70
C TYR A 69 -6.39 -9.62 -13.57
N ALA A 70 -6.34 -8.31 -13.83
CA ALA A 70 -7.40 -7.31 -13.63
C ALA A 70 -7.50 -6.77 -12.19
N THR A 71 -8.56 -6.01 -11.90
CA THR A 71 -8.73 -5.31 -10.61
C THR A 71 -9.47 -6.19 -9.61
N ASN A 72 -8.82 -6.48 -8.49
CA ASN A 72 -9.35 -7.18 -7.33
C ASN A 72 -9.95 -6.14 -6.39
N TYR A 73 -11.25 -5.86 -6.52
CA TYR A 73 -11.93 -4.75 -5.86
C TYR A 73 -11.96 -4.88 -4.33
N GLU A 74 -12.01 -6.11 -3.82
CA GLU A 74 -11.89 -6.40 -2.40
C GLU A 74 -10.56 -5.89 -1.83
N LEU A 75 -9.46 -6.09 -2.55
CA LEU A 75 -8.14 -5.61 -2.15
C LEU A 75 -8.02 -4.09 -2.29
N VAL A 76 -8.66 -3.49 -3.30
CA VAL A 76 -8.77 -2.02 -3.43
C VAL A 76 -9.47 -1.42 -2.21
N LEU A 77 -10.59 -2.01 -1.78
CA LEU A 77 -11.33 -1.56 -0.60
C LEU A 77 -10.51 -1.72 0.68
N MET A 78 -9.86 -2.87 0.88
CA MET A 78 -8.97 -3.10 2.03
C MET A 78 -7.82 -2.07 2.06
N ASN A 79 -7.19 -1.83 0.92
CA ASN A 79 -6.14 -0.82 0.77
C ASN A 79 -6.65 0.58 1.12
N ALA A 80 -7.86 0.95 0.68
CA ALA A 80 -8.45 2.24 0.99
C ALA A 80 -8.68 2.43 2.50
N TRP A 81 -9.19 1.41 3.20
CA TRP A 81 -9.36 1.44 4.66
C TRP A 81 -8.03 1.52 5.39
N LEU A 82 -7.03 0.75 4.96
CA LEU A 82 -5.67 0.79 5.52
C LEU A 82 -5.03 2.16 5.35
N THR A 83 -5.08 2.73 4.14
CA THR A 83 -4.55 4.05 3.84
C THR A 83 -5.29 5.14 4.61
N GLY A 84 -6.62 5.05 4.68
CA GLY A 84 -7.46 5.97 5.46
C GLY A 84 -7.05 6.02 6.93
N LYS A 85 -6.99 4.86 7.60
CA LYS A 85 -6.58 4.78 9.00
C LYS A 85 -5.12 5.17 9.23
N THR A 86 -4.24 4.90 8.27
CA THR A 86 -2.81 5.30 8.35
C THR A 86 -2.62 6.82 8.27
N LEU A 87 -3.38 7.48 7.39
CA LEU A 87 -3.26 8.93 7.18
C LEU A 87 -4.07 9.74 8.20
N TYR A 88 -5.21 9.21 8.66
CA TYR A 88 -6.17 9.90 9.51
C TYR A 88 -6.57 9.03 10.71
N PRO A 89 -5.62 8.66 11.60
CA PRO A 89 -5.89 7.70 12.68
C PRO A 89 -7.05 8.14 13.59
N ASP A 90 -7.17 9.44 13.86
CA ASP A 90 -8.24 9.98 14.71
C ASP A 90 -9.63 9.82 14.09
N SER A 91 -9.76 10.01 12.76
CA SER A 91 -11.02 9.82 12.03
C SER A 91 -11.41 8.35 11.86
N PHE A 92 -10.48 7.42 12.07
CA PHE A 92 -10.67 5.97 11.93
C PHE A 92 -10.40 5.25 13.26
N ALA A 93 -10.52 5.96 14.39
CA ALA A 93 -10.15 5.45 15.71
C ALA A 93 -11.01 4.22 16.12
N ASP A 94 -12.27 4.21 15.71
CA ASP A 94 -13.27 3.17 15.93
C ASP A 94 -13.17 1.98 14.95
N ILE A 95 -12.36 2.10 13.90
CA ILE A 95 -12.26 1.09 12.85
C ILE A 95 -11.26 -0.01 13.23
N ASP A 96 -11.72 -1.22 13.50
CA ASP A 96 -10.86 -2.41 13.52
C ASP A 96 -10.58 -2.88 12.09
N LEU A 97 -9.32 -2.81 11.65
CA LEU A 97 -8.92 -3.20 10.30
C LEU A 97 -9.08 -4.70 10.04
N LYS A 98 -8.81 -5.56 11.03
CA LYS A 98 -8.98 -7.01 10.85
C LYS A 98 -10.45 -7.33 10.62
N HIS A 99 -11.31 -6.81 11.48
CA HIS A 99 -12.75 -7.00 11.34
C HIS A 99 -13.28 -6.42 10.02
N LYS A 100 -12.80 -5.24 9.62
CA LYS A 100 -13.18 -4.63 8.33
C LYS A 100 -12.70 -5.46 7.14
N PHE A 101 -11.52 -6.06 7.20
CA PHE A 101 -11.03 -6.95 6.15
C PHE A 101 -11.83 -8.24 6.10
N ASP A 102 -12.13 -8.85 7.26
CA ASP A 102 -13.00 -10.02 7.33
C ASP A 102 -14.40 -9.73 6.75
N GLU A 103 -14.99 -8.56 7.03
CA GLU A 103 -16.26 -8.11 6.43
C GLU A 103 -16.19 -8.04 4.90
N ILE A 104 -15.13 -7.45 4.35
CA ILE A 104 -14.92 -7.34 2.90
C ILE A 104 -14.68 -8.72 2.28
N SER A 105 -13.77 -9.52 2.85
CA SER A 105 -13.48 -10.88 2.39
C SER A 105 -14.71 -11.77 2.38
N GLN A 106 -15.52 -11.69 3.43
CA GLN A 106 -16.76 -12.46 3.53
C GLN A 106 -17.78 -12.02 2.47
N GLY A 107 -17.89 -10.71 2.22
CA GLY A 107 -18.81 -10.16 1.22
C GLY A 107 -18.45 -10.53 -0.22
N PHE A 108 -17.17 -10.50 -0.58
CA PHE A 108 -16.71 -10.75 -1.96
C PHE A 108 -16.39 -12.21 -2.24
N LEU A 109 -15.75 -12.91 -1.29
CA LEU A 109 -15.13 -14.22 -1.50
C LEU A 109 -15.72 -15.33 -0.62
N ARG A 110 -16.59 -14.97 0.34
CA ARG A 110 -17.21 -15.91 1.30
C ARG A 110 -16.19 -16.68 2.15
N CYS A 111 -15.06 -16.06 2.46
CA CYS A 111 -14.00 -16.60 3.29
C CYS A 111 -13.48 -15.54 4.27
N ASN A 112 -12.75 -15.98 5.29
CA ASN A 112 -12.09 -15.07 6.23
C ASN A 112 -10.81 -14.51 5.61
N PHE A 113 -10.41 -13.31 6.04
CA PHE A 113 -9.22 -12.64 5.53
C PHE A 113 -7.94 -13.45 5.78
N ASP A 114 -7.84 -14.11 6.94
CA ASP A 114 -6.67 -14.93 7.28
C ASP A 114 -6.46 -16.06 6.25
N GLN A 115 -7.53 -16.63 5.69
CA GLN A 115 -7.46 -17.66 4.65
C GLN A 115 -6.91 -17.12 3.31
N ILE A 116 -7.14 -15.84 3.01
CA ILE A 116 -6.59 -15.15 1.84
C ILE A 116 -5.08 -14.95 2.01
N ILE A 117 -4.65 -14.55 3.21
CA ILE A 117 -3.23 -14.34 3.49
C ILE A 117 -2.44 -15.66 3.45
N ASP A 118 -2.99 -16.72 4.04
CA ASP A 118 -2.35 -18.03 4.06
C ASP A 118 -2.18 -18.61 2.65
N SER A 119 -3.22 -18.52 1.81
CA SER A 119 -3.13 -18.95 0.41
C SER A 119 -2.11 -18.15 -0.39
N THR A 120 -2.04 -16.83 -0.18
CA THR A 120 -1.07 -15.95 -0.85
C THR A 120 0.37 -16.27 -0.44
N ASN A 121 0.63 -16.53 0.84
CA ASN A 121 1.97 -16.89 1.32
C ASN A 121 2.41 -18.26 0.78
N ASN A 122 1.49 -19.23 0.72
CA ASN A 122 1.78 -20.56 0.20
C ASN A 122 2.10 -20.54 -1.31
N LEU A 123 1.42 -19.69 -2.09
CA LEU A 123 1.71 -19.51 -3.52
C LEU A 123 3.10 -18.89 -3.77
N ASN A 124 3.53 -17.97 -2.91
CA ASN A 124 4.84 -17.32 -3.03
C ASN A 124 6.00 -18.23 -2.58
N ASN A 125 5.75 -19.19 -1.69
CA ASN A 125 6.74 -20.19 -1.25
C ASN A 125 6.85 -21.39 -2.19
N ALA A 126 5.91 -21.56 -3.13
CA ALA A 126 5.89 -22.64 -4.12
C ALA A 126 6.54 -22.26 -5.46
N ARG A 127 7.20 -21.09 -5.54
CA ARG A 127 7.92 -20.58 -6.72
C ARG A 127 9.39 -20.36 -6.42
#